data_AF-A0A061D2X6-F1
#
_entry.id   AF-A0A061D2X6-F1
#
_cell.length_a   1.000
_cell.length_b   1.000
_cell.length_c   1.000
_cell.angle_alpha   90.00
_cell.angle_beta   90.00
_cell.angle_gamma   90.00
#
_symmetry.space_group_name_H-M   'P 1'
#
loop_
_entity.id
_entity.type
_entity.pdbx_description
1 polymer ?
#
loop_
_entity_poly.entity_id
_entity_poly.type
_entity_poly.pdbx_seq_one_letter_code
_entity_poly.pdbx_strand_id
1 'polypeptide(L)'
;MSNPLECYEKLDFNTRQQPLYSHVIENFPKSDRPDVVVRLCRCWQSHKFPYCDDTHKLLVENGDDVGPFVAHIRAERSKKREYVKLRQRETVPGVSRPSALHRMPSSRALALG
;
A
#
# COMPACT_ATOMS: atom_id res chain seq x y z
N MET A 1 -52.83 -5.92 10.76
CA MET A 1 -51.59 -6.46 10.16
C MET A 1 -50.44 -5.77 10.86
N SER A 2 -49.56 -6.52 11.52
CA SER A 2 -48.40 -5.97 12.23
C SER A 2 -47.52 -5.20 11.24
N ASN A 3 -46.88 -4.13 11.69
CA ASN A 3 -46.03 -3.33 10.82
C ASN A 3 -44.91 -4.24 10.25
N PRO A 4 -44.77 -4.37 8.92
CA PRO A 4 -43.76 -5.24 8.31
C PRO A 4 -42.31 -4.83 8.61
N LEU A 5 -42.10 -3.66 9.24
CA LEU A 5 -40.78 -3.21 9.70
C LEU A 5 -40.44 -3.68 11.12
N GLU A 6 -41.39 -4.20 11.91
CA GLU A 6 -41.13 -4.67 13.28
C GLU A 6 -40.16 -5.87 13.36
N CYS A 7 -39.95 -6.58 12.26
CA CYS A 7 -38.99 -7.67 12.20
C CYS A 7 -37.54 -7.19 12.13
N TYR A 8 -37.28 -6.00 11.57
CA TYR A 8 -35.94 -5.46 11.42
C TYR A 8 -35.29 -5.13 12.77
N GLU A 9 -36.06 -4.68 13.75
CA GLU A 9 -35.57 -4.38 15.09
C GLU A 9 -35.26 -5.65 15.92
N LYS A 10 -35.67 -6.82 15.44
CA LYS A 10 -35.52 -8.12 16.13
C LYS A 10 -34.49 -9.03 15.47
N LEU A 11 -33.90 -8.62 14.35
CA LEU A 11 -32.94 -9.45 13.62
C LEU A 11 -31.58 -9.42 14.31
N ASP A 12 -31.22 -10.54 14.94
CA ASP A 12 -29.86 -10.79 15.39
C ASP A 12 -29.11 -11.66 14.36
N PHE A 13 -28.17 -11.06 13.65
CA PHE A 13 -27.32 -11.75 12.69
C PHE A 13 -26.21 -12.57 13.38
N ASN A 14 -25.89 -12.24 14.64
CA ASN A 14 -24.89 -12.91 15.44
C ASN A 14 -25.49 -14.11 16.21
N THR A 15 -26.17 -15.00 15.48
CA THR A 15 -26.82 -16.19 16.05
C THR A 15 -25.85 -17.13 16.78
N ARG A 16 -24.55 -17.05 16.48
CA ARG A 16 -23.48 -17.81 17.13
C ARG A 16 -22.89 -17.13 18.36
N GLN A 17 -23.40 -15.96 18.76
CA GLN A 17 -22.95 -15.19 19.93
C GLN A 17 -21.44 -14.92 19.92
N GLN A 18 -20.89 -14.62 18.75
CA GLN A 18 -19.50 -14.23 18.60
C GLN A 18 -19.20 -12.94 19.38
N PRO A 19 -17.94 -12.69 19.77
CA PRO A 19 -17.57 -11.45 20.44
C PRO A 19 -17.97 -10.21 19.62
N LEU A 20 -18.68 -9.27 20.24
CA LEU A 20 -19.07 -8.00 19.61
C LEU A 20 -17.86 -7.09 19.29
N TYR A 21 -16.75 -7.30 20.01
CA TYR A 21 -15.50 -6.59 19.80
C TYR A 21 -14.35 -7.59 19.65
N SER A 22 -13.59 -7.46 18.57
CA SER A 22 -12.38 -8.24 18.31
C SER A 22 -11.24 -7.29 17.93
N HIS A 23 -10.13 -7.38 18.65
CA HIS A 23 -8.93 -6.60 18.34
C HIS A 23 -7.96 -7.45 17.51
N VAL A 24 -7.80 -7.09 16.24
CA VAL A 24 -6.93 -7.82 15.30
C VAL A 24 -5.68 -6.98 15.02
N ILE A 25 -4.52 -7.51 15.37
CA ILE A 25 -3.21 -6.88 15.14
C ILE A 25 -2.44 -7.75 14.15
N GLU A 26 -2.14 -7.19 12.98
CA GLU A 26 -1.38 -7.87 11.92
C GLU A 26 -0.09 -7.09 11.65
N ASN A 27 1.02 -7.82 11.52
CA ASN A 27 2.32 -7.21 11.27
C ASN A 27 2.57 -7.12 9.76
N PHE A 28 3.14 -6.00 9.32
CA PHE A 28 3.59 -5.86 7.94
C PHE A 28 4.69 -6.89 7.63
N PRO A 29 4.60 -7.61 6.49
CA PRO A 29 5.65 -8.51 6.09
C PRO A 29 6.92 -7.72 5.76
N LYS A 30 8.06 -8.32 6.11
CA LYS A 30 9.38 -7.80 5.74
C LYS A 30 9.58 -7.87 4.22
N SER A 31 10.56 -7.14 3.70
CA SER A 31 10.87 -7.03 2.27
C SER A 31 11.22 -8.35 1.59
N ASP A 32 11.66 -9.36 2.34
CA ASP A 32 12.01 -10.72 1.89
C ASP A 32 10.80 -11.66 1.83
N ARG A 33 9.61 -11.22 2.27
CA ARG A 33 8.40 -12.04 2.35
C ARG A 33 7.34 -11.54 1.36
N PRO A 34 6.45 -12.43 0.91
CA PRO A 34 5.35 -12.04 0.04
C PRO A 34 4.35 -11.14 0.80
N ASP A 35 3.54 -10.42 0.02
CA ASP A 35 2.38 -9.70 0.52
C ASP A 35 1.42 -10.68 1.22
N VAL A 36 0.83 -10.25 2.33
CA VAL A 36 -0.09 -11.07 3.15
C VAL A 36 -1.52 -10.62 2.92
N VAL A 37 -2.45 -11.57 2.81
CA VAL A 37 -3.89 -11.30 2.69
C VAL A 37 -4.58 -11.74 3.97
N VAL A 38 -5.22 -10.81 4.65
CA VAL A 38 -6.01 -11.05 5.86
C VAL A 38 -7.48 -10.90 5.51
N ARG A 39 -8.29 -11.91 5.85
CA ARG A 39 -9.73 -11.93 5.55
C ARG A 39 -10.51 -11.94 6.86
N LEU A 40 -11.30 -10.90 7.10
CA LEU A 40 -12.13 -10.77 8.30
C LEU A 40 -13.59 -11.10 7.98
N CYS A 41 -14.20 -11.88 8.86
CA CYS A 41 -15.59 -12.30 8.76
C CYS A 41 -16.54 -11.12 8.95
N ARG A 42 -17.57 -11.04 8.09
CA ARG A 42 -18.70 -10.11 8.26
C ARG A 42 -20.06 -10.80 8.31
N CYS A 43 -20.11 -12.12 8.09
CA CYS A 43 -21.34 -12.90 8.11
C CYS A 43 -21.66 -13.51 9.48
N TRP A 44 -20.80 -13.33 10.50
CA TRP A 44 -20.95 -13.90 11.85
C TRP A 44 -20.96 -15.44 11.95
N GLN A 45 -20.93 -16.16 10.83
CA GLN A 45 -21.03 -17.62 10.79
C GLN A 45 -19.68 -18.35 10.81
N SER A 46 -18.54 -17.65 10.68
CA SER A 46 -17.21 -18.28 10.68
C SER A 46 -16.91 -19.07 11.97
N HIS A 47 -16.32 -20.26 11.82
CA HIS A 47 -15.78 -21.06 12.92
C HIS A 47 -14.43 -20.53 13.42
N LYS A 48 -13.81 -19.60 12.68
CA LYS A 48 -12.53 -18.95 13.03
C LYS A 48 -12.72 -17.45 13.29
N PHE A 49 -13.90 -17.03 13.70
CA PHE A 49 -14.21 -15.62 13.99
C PHE A 49 -13.12 -15.01 14.91
N PRO A 50 -12.56 -13.82 14.59
CA PRO A 50 -13.01 -12.83 13.62
C PRO A 50 -12.54 -13.05 12.17
N TYR A 51 -11.76 -14.09 11.89
CA TYR A 51 -11.28 -14.39 10.53
C TYR A 51 -12.34 -15.09 9.69
N CYS A 52 -12.28 -14.89 8.38
CA CYS A 52 -13.16 -15.58 7.44
C CYS A 52 -12.61 -16.96 7.07
N ASP A 53 -13.46 -17.97 7.14
CA ASP A 53 -13.17 -19.37 6.79
C ASP A 53 -14.03 -19.88 5.62
N ASP A 54 -14.54 -18.95 4.80
CA ASP A 54 -15.41 -19.23 3.64
C ASP A 54 -16.85 -19.69 3.96
N THR A 55 -17.27 -19.74 5.23
CA THR A 55 -18.66 -20.10 5.59
C THR A 55 -19.72 -19.23 4.91
N HIS A 56 -19.41 -17.96 4.61
CA HIS A 56 -20.30 -17.03 3.91
C HIS A 56 -20.77 -17.53 2.53
N LYS A 57 -20.02 -18.43 1.87
CA LYS A 57 -20.41 -18.95 0.55
C LYS A 57 -21.76 -19.66 0.58
N LEU A 58 -22.06 -20.39 1.66
CA LEU A 58 -23.37 -21.05 1.83
C LEU A 58 -24.52 -20.03 1.93
N LEU A 59 -24.26 -18.84 2.48
CA LEU A 59 -25.27 -17.77 2.58
C LEU A 59 -25.48 -17.14 1.20
N VAL A 60 -24.41 -16.95 0.43
CA VAL A 60 -24.48 -16.47 -0.95
C VAL A 60 -25.24 -17.44 -1.85
N GLU A 61 -25.01 -18.75 -1.71
CA GLU A 61 -25.78 -19.79 -2.40
C GLU A 61 -27.29 -19.73 -2.07
N ASN A 62 -27.64 -19.23 -0.88
CA ASN A 62 -29.02 -19.04 -0.43
C ASN A 62 -29.58 -17.64 -0.75
N GLY A 63 -28.87 -16.82 -1.52
CA GLY A 63 -29.35 -15.52 -2.01
C GLY A 63 -28.94 -14.30 -1.16
N ASP A 64 -28.01 -14.46 -0.22
CA ASP A 64 -27.41 -13.34 0.52
C ASP A 64 -26.23 -12.71 -0.27
N ASP A 65 -25.86 -11.45 0.01
CA ASP A 65 -24.73 -10.75 -0.63
C ASP A 65 -23.67 -10.36 0.40
N VAL A 66 -23.24 -11.35 1.18
CA VAL A 66 -22.25 -11.18 2.24
C VAL A 66 -20.89 -11.73 1.81
N GLY A 67 -19.83 -11.04 2.22
CA GLY A 67 -18.46 -11.45 1.97
C GLY A 67 -17.50 -10.88 3.00
N PRO A 68 -16.27 -11.40 3.10
CA PRO A 68 -15.30 -10.91 4.06
C PRO A 68 -14.81 -9.50 3.72
N PHE A 69 -14.31 -8.80 4.73
CA PHE A 69 -13.38 -7.69 4.51
C PHE A 69 -12.00 -8.26 4.20
N VAL A 70 -11.36 -7.79 3.13
CA VAL A 70 -10.06 -8.31 2.67
C VAL A 70 -9.01 -7.21 2.74
N ALA A 71 -8.04 -7.38 3.64
CA ALA A 71 -6.89 -6.49 3.77
C ALA A 71 -5.67 -7.09 3.05
N HIS A 72 -5.10 -6.33 2.12
CA HIS A 72 -3.85 -6.67 1.45
C HIS A 72 -2.69 -5.94 2.11
N ILE A 73 -1.94 -6.64 2.94
CA ILE A 73 -0.78 -6.10 3.67
C ILE A 73 0.45 -6.30 2.81
N ARG A 74 0.96 -5.20 2.24
CA ARG A 74 2.09 -5.25 1.31
C ARG A 74 3.42 -5.27 2.06
N ALA A 75 4.36 -6.07 1.57
CA ALA A 75 5.72 -6.04 2.05
C ALA A 75 6.35 -4.69 1.76
N GLU A 76 7.22 -4.24 2.66
CA GLU A 76 7.95 -2.99 2.49
C GLU A 76 8.91 -3.13 1.30
N ARG A 77 8.47 -2.71 0.12
CA ARG A 77 9.32 -2.69 -1.06
C ARG A 77 10.23 -1.48 -0.93
N SER A 78 11.51 -1.70 -0.68
CA SER A 78 12.55 -0.66 -0.72
C SER A 78 12.65 -0.10 -2.15
N LYS A 79 11.74 0.79 -2.52
CA LYS A 79 11.97 1.64 -3.68
C LYS A 79 13.14 2.54 -3.27
N LYS A 80 14.35 2.23 -3.76
CA LYS A 80 15.34 3.28 -4.02
C LYS A 80 14.54 4.34 -4.77
N ARG A 81 14.24 5.47 -4.14
CA ARG A 81 13.64 6.60 -4.83
C ARG A 81 14.65 6.93 -5.93
N GLU A 82 14.35 6.51 -7.15
CA GLU A 82 15.14 6.86 -8.32
C GLU A 82 14.86 8.35 -8.55
N TYR A 83 15.61 9.18 -7.83
CA TYR A 83 15.57 10.61 -8.06
C TYR A 83 16.30 10.85 -9.38
N VAL A 84 15.58 11.30 -10.39
CA VAL A 84 16.22 11.87 -11.57
C VAL A 84 16.71 13.26 -11.13
N LYS A 85 18.02 13.41 -10.93
CA LYS A 85 18.63 14.75 -10.78
C LYS A 85 18.42 15.50 -12.09
N LEU A 86 17.36 16.30 -12.16
CA LEU A 86 17.21 17.29 -13.22
C LEU A 86 18.34 18.31 -13.04
N ARG A 87 19.38 18.22 -13.86
CA ARG A 87 20.35 19.32 -14.00
C ARG A 87 19.62 20.46 -14.66
N GLN A 88 19.18 21.43 -13.87
CA GLN A 88 18.71 22.70 -14.41
C GLN A 88 19.94 23.38 -15.02
N ARG A 89 20.00 23.45 -16.36
CA ARG A 89 20.97 24.31 -17.02
C ARG A 89 20.56 25.73 -16.69
N GLU A 90 21.33 26.39 -15.83
CA GLU A 90 21.24 27.83 -15.62
C GLU A 90 21.68 28.51 -16.91
N THR A 91 20.75 28.68 -17.84
CA THR A 91 20.93 29.64 -18.91
C THR A 91 20.67 30.99 -18.28
N VAL A 92 21.71 31.61 -17.72
CA VAL A 92 21.64 33.00 -17.26
C VAL A 92 21.56 33.86 -18.53
N PRO A 93 20.41 34.49 -18.84
CA PRO A 93 20.34 35.40 -19.97
C PRO A 93 21.07 36.68 -19.56
N GLY A 94 22.17 37.00 -20.24
CA GLY A 94 22.79 38.33 -20.13
C GLY A 94 24.27 38.41 -19.78
N VAL A 95 24.99 37.30 -19.56
CA VAL A 95 26.46 37.37 -19.44
C VAL A 95 27.07 37.24 -20.83
N SER A 96 27.19 38.37 -21.52
CA SER A 96 28.11 38.52 -22.65
C SER A 96 29.54 38.28 -22.14
N ARG A 97 30.10 37.09 -22.37
CA ARG A 97 31.55 36.91 -22.26
C ARG A 97 32.18 37.62 -23.45
N PRO A 98 33.15 38.54 -23.25
CA PRO A 98 33.92 39.02 -24.37
C PRO A 98 34.73 37.85 -24.95
N SER A 99 34.71 37.79 -26.27
CA SER A 99 35.38 36.82 -27.11
C SER A 99 36.87 36.67 -26.79
N ALA A 100 37.34 35.45 -27.02
CA ALA A 100 38.70 34.98 -26.85
C ALA A 100 39.80 35.94 -27.31
N LEU A 101 40.87 36.05 -26.51
CA LEU A 101 42.20 36.40 -27.01
C LEU A 101 43.24 35.40 -26.48
N HIS A 102 43.74 34.62 -27.44
CA HIS A 102 45.04 33.97 -27.60
C HIS A 102 45.63 33.01 -26.53
N ARG A 103 45.48 31.72 -26.88
CA ARG A 103 46.54 30.70 -27.07
C ARG A 103 47.98 31.11 -26.69
N MET A 104 48.60 30.34 -25.79
CA MET A 104 50.00 29.92 -25.92
C MET A 104 50.12 28.46 -25.45
N PRO A 105 50.79 27.57 -26.19
CA PRO A 105 51.02 26.21 -25.75
C PRO A 105 52.17 26.12 -24.76
N SER A 106 52.04 25.17 -23.84
CA SER A 106 53.05 24.67 -22.92
C SER A 106 54.18 23.95 -23.67
N SER A 107 55.42 24.15 -23.24
CA SER A 107 56.48 23.15 -23.40
C SER A 107 57.49 23.19 -22.25
N ARG A 108 57.93 21.98 -21.88
CA ARG A 108 58.55 21.54 -20.62
C ARG A 108 60.03 21.92 -20.45
N ALA A 109 60.39 22.08 -19.18
CA ALA A 109 61.61 21.71 -18.43
C ALA A 109 62.87 21.12 -19.13
N LEU A 110 64.03 21.62 -18.70
CA LEU A 110 65.34 20.95 -18.45
C LEU A 110 66.22 21.98 -17.68
N ALA A 111 66.57 21.85 -16.40
CA ALA A 111 67.49 20.93 -15.72
C ALA A 111 68.98 21.03 -16.17
N LEU A 112 69.81 21.46 -15.21
CA LEU A 112 71.27 21.23 -15.04
C LEU A 112 72.28 22.04 -15.87
N GLY A 113 73.22 22.68 -15.17
CA GLY A 113 74.44 23.31 -15.70
C GLY A 113 74.86 24.53 -14.90
#